data_AF-A0A2V6XCV3-F1
#
_entry.id   AF-A0A2V6XCV3-F1
#
_cell.length_a   1.000
_cell.length_b   1.000
_cell.length_c   1.000
_cell.angle_alpha   90.00
_cell.angle_beta   90.00
_cell.angle_gamma   90.00
#
_symmetry.space_group_name_H-M   'P 1'
#
loop_
_entity.id
_entity.type
_entity.pdbx_description
1 polymer ?
#
loop_
_entity_poly.entity_id
_entity_poly.type
_entity_poly.pdbx_seq_one_letter_code
_entity_poly.pdbx_strand_id
1 'polypeptide(L)'
;TLVTTMARNGTDFGIRVSGLGDRWFTAPAETPRGLYFPGFAAGDANPDIGDSAITETSGLGGFAMGGAPAIVQFVGGTPAEALEYTRRMYEITAGESAAYRLPTLDFRGTPTGIDVRLVVQTGILPQITTGMAHREAGVGQVGAGIVNAPRACFERALEALVQAGIGRSAAR
;
A
#
# COMPACT_ATOMS: atom_id res chain seq x y z
N THR A 1 -9.26 -13.05 5.86
CA THR A 1 -9.46 -11.59 5.77
C THR A 1 -8.27 -10.90 5.11
N LEU A 2 -7.50 -11.63 4.29
CA LEU A 2 -6.27 -11.11 3.70
C LEU A 2 -6.57 -10.34 2.42
N VAL A 3 -5.95 -9.18 2.25
CA VAL A 3 -5.95 -8.46 0.98
C VAL A 3 -5.13 -9.25 -0.04
N THR A 4 -5.72 -9.53 -1.19
CA THR A 4 -5.09 -10.28 -2.29
C THR A 4 -4.78 -9.40 -3.49
N THR A 5 -5.32 -8.20 -3.53
CA THR A 5 -5.09 -7.24 -4.60
C THR A 5 -5.22 -5.84 -4.05
N MET A 6 -4.26 -4.98 -4.42
CA MET A 6 -4.39 -3.53 -4.40
C MET A 6 -4.06 -3.03 -5.80
N ALA A 7 -4.94 -2.22 -6.38
CA ALA A 7 -4.80 -1.68 -7.73
C ALA A 7 -5.51 -0.34 -7.83
N ARG A 8 -5.17 0.46 -8.84
CA ARG A 8 -5.74 1.79 -9.04
C ARG A 8 -5.72 2.19 -10.51
N ASN A 9 -6.63 3.04 -10.92
CA ASN A 9 -6.83 3.40 -12.34
C ASN A 9 -6.71 4.91 -12.62
N GLY A 10 -6.21 5.69 -11.66
CA GLY A 10 -6.11 7.15 -11.78
C GLY A 10 -7.38 7.91 -11.36
N THR A 11 -8.47 7.21 -11.01
CA THR A 11 -9.68 7.79 -10.39
C THR A 11 -10.01 7.10 -9.07
N ASP A 12 -9.98 5.78 -9.07
CA ASP A 12 -10.33 4.90 -7.97
C ASP A 12 -9.17 4.00 -7.60
N PHE A 13 -9.05 3.75 -6.30
CA PHE A 13 -8.27 2.67 -5.72
C PHE A 13 -9.21 1.52 -5.36
N GLY A 14 -8.78 0.29 -5.60
CA GLY A 14 -9.55 -0.91 -5.31
C GLY A 14 -8.75 -1.96 -4.58
N ILE A 15 -9.41 -2.68 -3.67
CA ILE A 15 -8.87 -3.90 -3.06
C ILE A 15 -9.77 -5.11 -3.30
N ARG A 16 -9.15 -6.29 -3.29
CA ARG A 16 -9.83 -7.59 -3.17
C ARG A 16 -9.35 -8.32 -1.94
N VAL A 17 -10.22 -9.17 -1.37
CA VAL A 17 -9.97 -9.88 -0.11
C VAL A 17 -10.28 -11.36 -0.28
N SER A 18 -9.38 -12.23 0.19
CA SER A 18 -9.46 -13.69 -0.03
C SER A 18 -10.78 -14.33 0.38
N GLY A 19 -11.43 -13.81 1.43
CA GLY A 19 -12.72 -14.31 1.92
C GLY A 19 -13.93 -13.84 1.13
N LEU A 20 -13.78 -12.91 0.17
CA LEU A 20 -14.89 -12.23 -0.50
C LEU A 20 -14.87 -12.42 -2.03
N GLY A 21 -14.11 -13.40 -2.53
CA GLY A 21 -14.05 -13.77 -3.94
C GLY A 21 -13.48 -12.67 -4.85
N ASP A 22 -14.20 -12.37 -5.94
CA ASP A 22 -13.80 -11.37 -6.95
C ASP A 22 -14.37 -9.96 -6.70
N ARG A 23 -15.05 -9.76 -5.56
CA ARG A 23 -15.65 -8.46 -5.24
C ARG A 23 -14.57 -7.41 -5.00
N TRP A 24 -14.74 -6.26 -5.66
CA TRP A 24 -13.92 -5.05 -5.44
C TRP A 24 -14.51 -4.16 -4.36
N PHE A 25 -13.63 -3.60 -3.54
CA PHE A 25 -13.94 -2.53 -2.60
C PHE A 25 -13.14 -1.31 -3.00
N THR A 26 -13.85 -0.28 -3.48
CA THR A 26 -13.23 0.90 -4.09
C THR A 26 -13.43 2.17 -3.27
N ALA A 27 -12.56 3.15 -3.48
CA ALA A 27 -12.66 4.52 -3.01
C ALA A 27 -11.83 5.43 -3.94
N PRO A 28 -12.01 6.76 -3.91
CA PRO A 28 -11.20 7.67 -4.73
C PRO A 28 -9.70 7.45 -4.48
N ALA A 29 -8.92 7.39 -5.56
CA ALA A 29 -7.46 7.30 -5.48
C ALA A 29 -6.87 8.60 -4.91
N GLU A 30 -5.89 8.47 -4.02
CA GLU A 30 -5.15 9.61 -3.51
C GLU A 30 -4.04 10.04 -4.47
N THR A 31 -3.63 11.31 -4.41
CA THR A 31 -2.48 11.82 -5.17
C THR A 31 -1.19 11.59 -4.38
N PRO A 32 -0.18 10.89 -4.95
CA PRO A 32 1.08 10.66 -4.25
C PRO A 32 1.82 11.96 -3.93
N ARG A 33 2.58 11.96 -2.83
CA ARG A 33 3.40 13.10 -2.39
C ARG A 33 4.87 12.70 -2.32
N GLY A 34 5.76 13.57 -2.80
CA GLY A 34 7.16 13.24 -2.98
C GLY A 34 7.88 14.26 -3.84
N LEU A 35 8.90 13.80 -4.56
CA LEU A 35 9.78 14.66 -5.36
C LEU A 35 9.27 14.76 -6.80
N TYR A 36 9.24 16.01 -7.31
CA TYR A 36 8.90 16.33 -8.68
C TYR A 36 10.17 16.53 -9.51
N PHE A 37 10.13 16.12 -10.77
CA PHE A 37 11.20 16.38 -11.71
C PHE A 37 11.28 17.88 -12.06
N PRO A 38 12.44 18.40 -12.47
CA PRO A 38 12.58 19.80 -12.85
C PRO A 38 11.53 20.24 -13.86
N GLY A 39 10.79 21.30 -13.54
CA GLY A 39 9.72 21.84 -14.39
C GLY A 39 8.31 21.35 -14.06
N PHE A 40 8.13 20.40 -13.14
CA PHE A 40 6.82 19.94 -12.67
C PHE A 40 6.55 20.30 -11.22
N ALA A 41 5.27 20.37 -10.86
CA ALA A 41 4.81 20.63 -9.51
C ALA A 41 3.60 19.77 -9.14
N ALA A 42 3.12 19.89 -7.89
CA ALA A 42 2.02 19.09 -7.38
C ALA A 42 0.70 19.22 -8.18
N GLY A 43 0.47 20.36 -8.82
CA GLY A 43 -0.70 20.56 -9.68
C GLY A 43 -0.67 19.75 -10.98
N ASP A 44 0.48 19.17 -11.34
CA ASP A 44 0.65 18.41 -12.58
C ASP A 44 0.42 16.91 -12.39
N ALA A 45 0.40 16.41 -11.14
CA ALA A 45 0.23 15.00 -10.84
C ALA A 45 -1.22 14.53 -10.96
N ASN A 46 -1.40 13.35 -11.56
CA ASN A 46 -2.64 12.59 -11.54
C ASN A 46 -2.83 11.87 -10.19
N PRO A 47 -4.06 11.53 -9.76
CA PRO A 47 -4.26 10.53 -8.72
C PRO A 47 -3.57 9.20 -9.08
N ASP A 48 -3.24 8.41 -8.05
CA ASP A 48 -2.42 7.19 -8.20
C ASP A 48 -3.03 6.20 -9.23
N ILE A 49 -2.17 5.59 -10.03
CA ILE A 49 -2.56 4.78 -11.19
C ILE A 49 -1.66 3.57 -11.41
N GLY A 50 -2.26 2.47 -11.85
CA GLY A 50 -1.62 1.22 -12.26
C GLY A 50 -1.94 0.04 -11.34
N ASP A 51 -1.40 -1.12 -11.69
CA ASP A 51 -1.52 -2.34 -10.88
C ASP A 51 -0.29 -2.62 -10.01
N SER A 52 0.72 -1.74 -10.06
CA SER A 52 2.00 -1.92 -9.35
C SER A 52 1.87 -2.05 -7.83
N ALA A 53 0.76 -1.59 -7.23
CA ALA A 53 0.43 -1.78 -5.81
C ALA A 53 0.25 -3.27 -5.41
N ILE A 54 0.22 -4.18 -6.39
CA ILE A 54 0.35 -5.62 -6.15
C ILE A 54 1.71 -5.98 -5.53
N THR A 55 2.73 -5.15 -5.75
CA THR A 55 4.07 -5.29 -5.14
C THR A 55 3.98 -5.17 -3.62
N GLU A 56 3.33 -4.13 -3.12
CA GLU A 56 3.05 -3.91 -1.69
C GLU A 56 2.11 -4.97 -1.12
N THR A 57 1.12 -5.39 -1.90
CA THR A 57 0.25 -6.51 -1.52
C THR A 57 1.05 -7.79 -1.24
N SER A 58 2.17 -7.96 -1.95
CA SER A 58 3.09 -9.09 -1.82
C SER A 58 4.20 -8.86 -0.78
N GLY A 59 4.16 -7.77 -0.01
CA GLY A 59 5.13 -7.43 1.03
C GLY A 59 6.40 -6.72 0.54
N LEU A 60 6.44 -6.27 -0.72
CA LEU A 60 7.56 -5.53 -1.30
C LEU A 60 7.23 -4.04 -1.47
N GLY A 61 8.06 -3.28 -2.18
CA GLY A 61 7.81 -1.85 -2.43
C GLY A 61 7.82 -1.05 -1.13
N GLY A 62 6.78 -0.27 -0.87
CA GLY A 62 6.63 0.49 0.39
C GLY A 62 6.72 -0.36 1.66
N PHE A 63 6.37 -1.64 1.59
CA PHE A 63 6.46 -2.58 2.72
C PHE A 63 7.89 -3.05 3.01
N ALA A 64 8.79 -2.94 2.04
CA ALA A 64 10.19 -3.34 2.15
C ALA A 64 11.15 -2.13 2.08
N MET A 65 10.62 -0.90 2.20
CA MET A 65 11.37 0.34 1.98
C MET A 65 12.60 0.47 2.90
N GLY A 66 12.54 -0.09 4.11
CA GLY A 66 13.65 -0.12 5.06
C GLY A 66 14.88 -0.90 4.57
N GLY A 67 14.71 -1.78 3.56
CA GLY A 67 15.82 -2.46 2.88
C GLY A 67 16.40 -1.70 1.68
N ALA A 68 15.81 -0.56 1.31
CA ALA A 68 16.18 0.21 0.12
C ALA A 68 16.43 1.69 0.46
N PRO A 69 17.39 2.04 1.35
CA PRO A 69 17.54 3.40 1.86
C PRO A 69 17.80 4.44 0.76
N ALA A 70 18.36 4.07 -0.39
CA ALA A 70 18.57 4.98 -1.51
C ALA A 70 17.26 5.53 -2.10
N ILE A 71 16.15 4.80 -2.00
CA ILE A 71 14.88 5.17 -2.64
C ILE A 71 14.31 6.48 -2.08
N VAL A 72 14.64 6.84 -0.82
CA VAL A 72 14.16 8.08 -0.19
C VAL A 72 14.63 9.34 -0.93
N GLN A 73 15.75 9.24 -1.68
CA GLN A 73 16.22 10.32 -2.55
C GLN A 73 15.36 10.49 -3.80
N PHE A 74 14.47 9.54 -4.09
CA PHE A 74 13.60 9.53 -5.26
C PHE A 74 12.12 9.69 -4.89
N VAL A 75 11.64 8.99 -3.85
CA VAL A 75 10.23 9.05 -3.42
C VAL A 75 9.98 10.02 -2.26
N GLY A 76 11.04 10.60 -1.70
CA GLY A 76 10.98 11.47 -0.52
C GLY A 76 11.09 10.72 0.81
N GLY A 77 11.23 11.51 1.89
CA GLY A 77 11.46 11.04 3.24
C GLY A 77 12.94 10.84 3.58
N THR A 78 13.19 10.10 4.64
CA THR A 78 14.52 9.82 5.20
C THR A 78 14.73 8.32 5.39
N PRO A 79 15.99 7.82 5.48
CA PRO A 79 16.24 6.41 5.76
C PRO A 79 15.60 5.91 7.07
N ALA A 80 15.50 6.78 8.07
CA ALA A 80 14.83 6.47 9.33
C ALA A 80 13.31 6.28 9.15
N GLU A 81 12.66 7.17 8.38
CA GLU A 81 11.24 7.03 8.04
C GLU A 81 10.98 5.77 7.20
N ALA A 82 11.88 5.41 6.27
CA ALA A 82 11.75 4.18 5.48
C ALA A 82 11.73 2.90 6.36
N LEU A 83 12.59 2.86 7.39
CA LEU A 83 12.57 1.79 8.39
C LEU A 83 11.28 1.82 9.20
N GLU A 84 10.81 3.01 9.59
CA GLU A 84 9.58 3.15 10.35
C GLU A 84 8.34 2.73 9.56
N TYR A 85 8.24 3.08 8.27
CA TYR A 85 7.17 2.60 7.41
C TYR A 85 7.13 1.08 7.36
N THR A 86 8.29 0.44 7.17
CA THR A 86 8.40 -1.03 7.19
C THR A 86 7.96 -1.60 8.52
N ARG A 87 8.38 -1.00 9.65
CA ARG A 87 7.98 -1.44 10.99
C ARG A 87 6.47 -1.40 11.19
N ARG A 88 5.83 -0.29 10.80
CA ARG A 88 4.37 -0.12 10.86
C ARG A 88 3.63 -1.13 10.00
N MET A 89 4.20 -1.57 8.88
CA MET A 89 3.54 -2.57 8.04
C MET A 89 3.46 -3.94 8.73
N TYR A 90 4.39 -4.30 9.64
CA TYR A 90 4.25 -5.52 10.44
C TYR A 90 2.98 -5.54 11.29
N GLU A 91 2.54 -4.38 11.78
CA GLU A 91 1.33 -4.24 12.62
C GLU A 91 0.02 -4.54 11.86
N ILE A 92 0.06 -4.52 10.53
CA ILE A 92 -1.13 -4.76 9.68
C ILE A 92 -1.02 -6.03 8.83
N THR A 93 0.02 -6.84 9.03
CA THR A 93 0.26 -8.06 8.26
C THR A 93 0.19 -9.32 9.11
N ALA A 94 -0.22 -10.42 8.48
CA ALA A 94 -0.39 -11.72 9.14
C ALA A 94 0.93 -12.39 9.51
N GLY A 95 2.05 -12.00 8.90
CA GLY A 95 3.36 -12.54 9.22
C GLY A 95 4.48 -11.96 8.37
N GLU A 96 5.60 -12.67 8.33
CA GLU A 96 6.81 -12.28 7.62
C GLU A 96 7.10 -13.24 6.45
N SER A 97 7.65 -12.70 5.35
CA SER A 97 8.08 -13.51 4.21
C SER A 97 9.27 -14.39 4.55
N ALA A 98 9.19 -15.67 4.21
CA ALA A 98 10.35 -16.57 4.30
C ALA A 98 11.38 -16.32 3.17
N ALA A 99 10.94 -15.77 2.03
CA ALA A 99 11.72 -15.61 0.81
C ALA A 99 12.47 -14.27 0.74
N TYR A 100 11.84 -13.19 1.22
CA TYR A 100 12.41 -11.84 1.15
C TYR A 100 12.74 -11.34 2.55
N ARG A 101 14.03 -11.11 2.81
CA ARG A 101 14.54 -10.69 4.12
C ARG A 101 15.24 -9.34 4.04
N LEU A 102 15.18 -8.57 5.12
CA LEU A 102 15.72 -7.22 5.21
C LEU A 102 16.96 -7.17 6.12
N PRO A 103 18.19 -7.03 5.58
CA PRO A 103 19.41 -6.97 6.39
C PRO A 103 19.40 -5.85 7.43
N THR A 104 18.76 -4.71 7.11
CA THR A 104 18.63 -3.53 7.97
C THR A 104 17.71 -3.74 9.18
N LEU A 105 16.98 -4.85 9.23
CA LEU A 105 16.12 -5.27 10.33
C LEU A 105 16.51 -6.68 10.80
N ASP A 106 17.81 -6.93 10.95
CA ASP A 106 18.37 -8.20 11.42
C ASP A 106 17.89 -9.43 10.63
N PHE A 107 17.72 -9.26 9.31
CA PHE A 107 17.22 -10.28 8.39
C PHE A 107 15.82 -10.81 8.71
N ARG A 108 14.98 -10.01 9.39
CA ARG A 108 13.53 -10.25 9.45
C ARG A 108 12.94 -10.36 8.04
N GLY A 109 11.91 -11.19 7.89
CA GLY A 109 11.19 -11.31 6.63
C GLY A 109 10.36 -10.05 6.37
N THR A 110 10.09 -9.73 5.11
CA THR A 110 9.23 -8.57 4.76
C THR A 110 7.79 -8.77 5.27
N PRO A 111 7.11 -7.71 5.75
CA PRO A 111 5.74 -7.81 6.25
C PRO A 111 4.81 -8.29 5.13
N THR A 112 4.10 -9.40 5.32
CA THR A 112 3.34 -10.08 4.25
C THR A 112 1.95 -10.49 4.70
N GLY A 113 0.98 -10.34 3.79
CA GLY A 113 -0.41 -10.72 4.03
C GLY A 113 -1.17 -9.66 4.83
N ILE A 114 -1.48 -8.55 4.19
CA ILE A 114 -2.24 -7.44 4.79
C ILE A 114 -3.59 -7.95 5.29
N ASP A 115 -3.89 -7.78 6.57
CA ASP A 115 -5.18 -8.15 7.17
C ASP A 115 -6.09 -6.93 7.29
N VAL A 116 -7.24 -6.98 6.63
CA VAL A 116 -8.26 -5.91 6.68
C VAL A 116 -8.63 -5.53 8.11
N ARG A 117 -8.70 -6.51 9.02
CA ARG A 117 -9.07 -6.26 10.42
C ARG A 117 -8.02 -5.41 11.13
N LEU A 118 -6.73 -5.72 10.93
CA LEU A 118 -5.62 -5.00 11.55
C LEU A 118 -5.51 -3.58 11.00
N VAL A 119 -5.70 -3.38 9.69
CA VAL A 119 -5.74 -2.05 9.07
C VAL A 119 -6.82 -1.17 9.71
N VAL A 120 -8.04 -1.70 9.87
CA VAL A 120 -9.13 -0.93 10.49
C VAL A 120 -8.88 -0.72 11.99
N GLN A 121 -8.46 -1.75 12.72
CA GLN A 121 -8.25 -1.71 14.17
C GLN A 121 -7.11 -0.76 14.59
N THR A 122 -5.97 -0.84 13.91
CA THR A 122 -4.78 -0.02 14.25
C THR A 122 -4.87 1.39 13.66
N GLY A 123 -5.68 1.56 12.62
CA GLY A 123 -5.71 2.78 11.82
C GLY A 123 -4.49 2.99 10.92
N ILE A 124 -3.54 2.05 10.89
CA ILE A 124 -2.38 2.09 9.99
C ILE A 124 -2.83 1.68 8.59
N LEU A 125 -2.56 2.52 7.59
CA LEU A 125 -2.89 2.26 6.19
C LEU A 125 -1.68 1.68 5.45
N PRO A 126 -1.87 0.76 4.48
CA PRO A 126 -0.79 0.29 3.61
C PRO A 126 -0.02 1.44 2.97
N GLN A 127 1.31 1.39 3.05
CA GLN A 127 2.21 2.37 2.46
C GLN A 127 2.64 1.92 1.07
N ILE A 128 2.46 2.78 0.08
CA ILE A 128 2.79 2.51 -1.32
C ILE A 128 3.84 3.51 -1.79
N THR A 129 4.88 3.01 -2.47
CA THR A 129 5.80 3.85 -3.24
C THR A 129 5.44 3.77 -4.71
N THR A 130 5.35 4.90 -5.39
CA THR A 130 4.79 4.96 -6.74
C THR A 130 5.40 6.09 -7.57
N GLY A 131 5.43 5.90 -8.89
CA GLY A 131 5.72 6.98 -9.82
C GLY A 131 4.50 7.90 -9.97
N MET A 132 4.74 9.21 -10.04
CA MET A 132 3.68 10.18 -10.28
C MET A 132 3.53 10.38 -11.79
N ALA A 133 2.37 10.03 -12.35
CA ALA A 133 2.04 10.33 -13.73
C ALA A 133 1.46 11.75 -13.85
N HIS A 134 1.72 12.42 -14.97
CA HIS A 134 1.09 13.70 -15.29
C HIS A 134 -0.44 13.53 -15.49
N ARG A 135 -1.24 14.53 -15.11
CA ARG A 135 -2.71 14.55 -15.30
C ARG A 135 -3.14 14.65 -16.77
N GLU A 136 -2.29 15.20 -17.63
CA GLU A 136 -2.51 15.27 -19.08
C GLU A 136 -1.85 14.08 -19.79
N ALA A 137 -2.59 13.45 -20.69
CA ALA A 137 -2.16 12.27 -21.41
C ALA A 137 -0.93 12.54 -22.29
N GLY A 138 0.01 11.58 -22.30
CA GLY A 138 1.19 11.61 -23.16
C GLY A 138 2.42 12.32 -22.60
N VAL A 139 2.31 13.05 -21.47
CA VAL A 139 3.47 13.70 -20.82
C VAL A 139 4.34 12.70 -20.06
N GLY A 140 3.73 11.69 -19.43
CA GLY A 140 4.44 10.61 -18.74
C GLY A 140 4.71 10.90 -17.25
N GLN A 141 5.83 10.41 -16.73
CA GLN A 141 6.17 10.49 -15.31
C GLN A 141 6.72 11.89 -14.96
N VAL A 142 6.17 12.49 -13.89
CA VAL A 142 6.50 13.85 -13.43
C VAL A 142 7.25 13.86 -12.09
N GLY A 143 7.37 12.70 -11.46
CA GLY A 143 7.99 12.55 -10.15
C GLY A 143 7.81 11.15 -9.58
N ALA A 144 8.12 11.00 -8.30
CA ALA A 144 7.86 9.79 -7.55
C ALA A 144 7.60 10.13 -6.08
N GLY A 145 6.80 9.30 -5.43
CA GLY A 145 6.32 9.60 -4.10
C GLY A 145 5.76 8.44 -3.35
N ILE A 146 5.18 8.82 -2.22
CA ILE A 146 4.56 7.95 -1.25
C ILE A 146 3.07 8.29 -1.20
N VAL A 147 2.24 7.26 -1.15
CA VAL A 147 0.78 7.36 -1.02
C VAL A 147 0.26 6.24 -0.14
N ASN A 148 -0.95 6.40 0.41
CA ASN A 148 -1.61 5.37 1.20
C ASN A 148 -2.79 4.76 0.43
N ALA A 149 -3.05 3.49 0.68
CA ALA A 149 -4.30 2.87 0.25
C ALA A 149 -5.48 3.53 1.01
N PRO A 150 -6.57 3.96 0.34
CA PRO A 150 -7.66 4.67 1.01
C PRO A 150 -8.37 3.83 2.06
N ARG A 151 -8.57 4.41 3.26
CA ARG A 151 -9.22 3.77 4.41
C ARG A 151 -10.56 3.12 4.06
N ALA A 152 -11.38 3.81 3.28
CA ALA A 152 -12.74 3.38 2.95
C ALA A 152 -12.80 2.02 2.24
N CYS A 153 -11.74 1.62 1.51
CA CYS A 153 -11.64 0.29 0.92
C CYS A 153 -11.67 -0.81 1.99
N PHE A 154 -10.95 -0.59 3.10
CA PHE A 154 -10.81 -1.56 4.20
C PHE A 154 -12.04 -1.60 5.10
N GLU A 155 -12.66 -0.45 5.38
CA GLU A 155 -13.90 -0.39 6.17
C GLU A 155 -15.03 -1.16 5.47
N ARG A 156 -15.26 -0.90 4.18
CA ARG A 156 -16.27 -1.60 3.38
C ARG A 156 -15.98 -3.10 3.27
N ALA A 157 -14.71 -3.47 3.13
CA ALA A 157 -14.31 -4.87 3.13
C ALA A 157 -14.56 -5.55 4.48
N LEU A 158 -14.31 -4.87 5.59
CA LEU A 158 -14.59 -5.38 6.94
C LEU A 158 -16.09 -5.59 7.16
N GLU A 159 -16.92 -4.63 6.77
CA GLU A 159 -18.38 -4.76 6.82
C GLU A 159 -18.86 -5.99 6.05
N ALA A 160 -18.33 -6.20 4.83
CA ALA A 160 -18.67 -7.36 4.03
C ALA A 160 -18.20 -8.69 4.65
N LEU A 161 -17.01 -8.72 5.28
CA LEU A 161 -16.55 -9.91 6.03
C LEU A 161 -17.50 -10.24 7.18
N VAL A 162 -17.95 -9.22 7.93
CA VAL A 162 -18.89 -9.39 9.04
C VAL A 162 -20.25 -9.92 8.54
N GLN A 163 -20.77 -9.37 7.44
CA GLN A 163 -22.02 -9.82 6.81
C GLN A 163 -21.92 -11.28 6.32
N ALA A 164 -20.76 -11.67 5.77
CA ALA A 164 -20.49 -13.03 5.33
C ALA A 164 -20.20 -14.02 6.48
N GLY A 165 -20.12 -13.54 7.74
CA GLY A 165 -19.78 -14.37 8.89
C GLY A 165 -18.32 -14.83 8.93
N ILE A 166 -17.44 -14.24 8.12
CA ILE A 166 -16.04 -14.65 7.98
C ILE A 166 -15.19 -13.96 9.05
N GLY A 167 -14.39 -14.74 9.78
CA GLY A 167 -13.52 -14.22 10.84
C GLY A 167 -14.19 -14.15 12.22
N ARG A 168 -15.42 -14.67 12.36
CA ARG A 168 -15.94 -15.05 13.68
C ARG A 168 -15.12 -16.25 14.16
N SER A 169 -14.31 -16.04 15.20
CA SER A 169 -13.84 -17.16 16.02
C SER A 169 -15.08 -17.94 16.45
N ALA A 170 -15.12 -19.24 16.17
CA ALA A 170 -16.05 -20.12 16.85
C ALA A 170 -15.65 -20.07 18.33
N ALA A 171 -16.31 -19.22 19.11
CA ALA A 171 -16.27 -19.31 20.56
C ALA A 171 -16.66 -20.76 20.92
N ARG A 172 -15.68 -21.52 21.38
CA ARG A 172 -15.84 -22.75 22.14
C ARG A 172 -15.12 -22.55 23.44
#